data_AF-A0A017RR63-F1
#
_entry.id   AF-A0A017RR63-F1
#
_cell.length_a   1.000
_cell.length_b   1.000
_cell.length_c   1.000
_cell.angle_alpha   90.00
_cell.angle_beta   90.00
_cell.angle_gamma   90.00
#
_symmetry.space_group_name_H-M   'P 1'
#
loop_
_entity.id
_entity.type
_entity.pdbx_description
1 polymer ?
#
loop_
_entity_poly.entity_id
_entity_poly.type
_entity_poly.pdbx_seq_one_letter_code
_entity_poly.pdbx_strand_id
1 'polypeptide(L)'
;MYNLFNWLLDVSSIWQFFKKLFLFILSILFILAYILCVEKLRFYFIGRCVDINEYILITGTFVNYIVSIMLPALLVILVIFYFVAIQHHKKSGGLIQLGPAGNIINRKTKPKFLSISIFILITFDLILFCFSANNFYSFSDKGIKKHSIVSSFKKNYNYSDIKEVFIGVKDRGRYNGSLYYKIVFRDGHALNISNYIISKYEAVKALNVLNKVIKDTHIKRNVDRTHFHDLVEGLDEKYVDEYEKLFVE
;
A
#
# COMPACT_ATOMS: atom_id res chain seq x y z
N MET A 1 -20.77 13.36 14.35
CA MET A 1 -19.56 13.43 13.48
C MET A 1 -18.99 14.83 13.67
N TYR A 2 -18.05 15.00 14.60
CA TYR A 2 -17.45 16.32 14.90
C TYR A 2 -16.61 16.75 13.69
N ASN A 3 -17.03 17.82 13.00
CA ASN A 3 -16.32 18.33 11.82
C ASN A 3 -14.89 18.72 12.19
N LEU A 4 -13.91 18.08 11.54
CA LEU A 4 -12.48 18.41 11.65
C LEU A 4 -12.21 19.92 11.43
N PHE A 5 -13.05 20.55 10.60
CA PHE A 5 -13.04 21.98 10.32
C PHE A 5 -13.44 22.87 11.49
N ASN A 6 -14.27 22.40 12.43
CA ASN A 6 -14.66 23.20 13.59
C ASN A 6 -13.47 23.47 14.51
N TRP A 7 -12.48 22.57 14.56
CA TRP A 7 -11.26 22.78 15.34
C TRP A 7 -10.36 23.89 14.77
N LEU A 8 -10.35 24.08 13.44
CA LEU A 8 -9.63 25.17 12.78
C LEU A 8 -10.28 26.54 13.08
N LEU A 9 -11.60 26.58 13.16
CA LEU A 9 -12.39 27.79 13.36
C LEU A 9 -12.57 28.19 14.84
N ASP A 10 -12.43 27.25 15.77
CA ASP A 10 -12.50 27.51 17.21
C ASP A 10 -11.17 28.08 17.74
N VAL A 11 -10.97 29.39 17.58
CA VAL A 11 -9.72 30.09 17.91
C VAL A 11 -9.98 31.45 18.54
N SER A 12 -9.22 31.78 19.58
CA SER A 12 -9.40 33.04 20.32
C SER A 12 -8.64 34.22 19.71
N SER A 13 -7.85 33.99 18.66
CA SER A 13 -7.15 35.04 17.91
C SER A 13 -6.73 34.58 16.51
N ILE A 14 -6.55 35.56 15.61
CA ILE A 14 -6.00 35.35 14.26
C ILE A 14 -4.65 34.63 14.28
N TRP A 15 -3.80 34.93 15.27
CA TRP A 15 -2.50 34.24 15.41
C TRP A 15 -2.66 32.75 15.73
N GLN A 16 -3.65 32.38 16.55
CA GLN A 16 -3.95 30.97 16.82
C GLN A 16 -4.52 30.27 15.58
N PHE A 17 -5.33 30.97 14.77
CA PHE A 17 -5.81 30.46 13.49
C PHE A 17 -4.65 30.06 12.58
N PHE A 18 -3.72 30.97 12.32
CA PHE A 18 -2.56 30.70 11.46
C PHE A 18 -1.67 29.57 11.99
N LYS A 19 -1.50 29.46 13.31
CA LYS A 19 -0.78 28.34 13.92
C LYS A 19 -1.47 26.99 13.66
N LYS A 20 -2.80 26.91 13.82
CA LYS A 20 -3.56 25.69 13.55
C LYS A 20 -3.55 25.33 12.07
N LEU A 21 -3.69 26.32 11.18
CA LEU A 21 -3.63 26.13 9.73
C LEU A 21 -2.24 25.63 9.29
N PHE A 22 -1.16 26.22 9.79
CA PHE A 22 0.20 25.77 9.51
C PHE A 22 0.42 24.31 9.94
N LEU A 23 -0.03 23.94 11.14
CA LEU A 23 0.05 22.56 11.62
C LEU A 23 -0.75 21.58 10.74
N PHE A 24 -1.94 21.99 10.28
CA PHE A 24 -2.76 21.19 9.38
C PHE A 24 -2.05 20.94 8.05
N ILE A 25 -1.52 21.99 7.41
CA ILE A 25 -0.76 21.87 6.16
C ILE A 25 0.49 21.00 6.36
N LEU A 26 1.22 21.21 7.45
CA LEU A 26 2.42 20.42 7.78
C LEU A 26 2.07 18.93 7.95
N SER A 27 0.93 18.61 8.55
CA SER A 27 0.48 17.22 8.70
C SER A 27 0.18 16.55 7.36
N ILE A 28 -0.43 17.27 6.42
CA ILE A 28 -0.67 16.77 5.05
C ILE A 28 0.67 16.52 4.35
N LEU A 29 1.60 17.47 4.42
CA LEU A 29 2.92 17.31 3.81
C LEU A 29 3.68 16.12 4.41
N PHE A 30 3.56 15.89 5.72
CA PHE A 30 4.15 14.75 6.38
C PHE A 30 3.55 13.42 5.90
N ILE A 31 2.21 13.35 5.74
CA ILE A 31 1.53 12.17 5.17
C ILE A 31 2.04 11.89 3.76
N LEU A 32 2.11 12.92 2.90
CA LEU A 32 2.58 12.76 1.52
C LEU A 32 4.03 12.28 1.47
N ALA A 33 4.92 12.91 2.25
CA ALA A 33 6.32 12.51 2.33
C ALA A 33 6.47 11.07 2.85
N TYR A 34 5.65 10.68 3.83
CA TYR A 34 5.61 9.34 4.37
C TYR A 34 5.19 8.31 3.30
N ILE A 35 4.10 8.56 2.56
CA ILE A 35 3.61 7.65 1.52
C ILE A 35 4.71 7.39 0.48
N LEU A 36 5.37 8.47 0.02
CA LEU A 36 6.50 8.38 -0.92
C LEU A 36 7.68 7.60 -0.33
N CYS A 37 8.00 7.81 0.95
CA CYS A 37 9.08 7.13 1.64
C CYS A 37 8.83 5.61 1.76
N VAL A 38 7.62 5.23 2.17
CA VAL A 38 7.22 3.81 2.30
C VAL A 38 7.22 3.10 0.97
N GLU A 39 6.73 3.76 -0.08
CA GLU A 39 6.76 3.20 -1.42
C GLU A 39 8.20 2.96 -1.88
N LYS A 40 9.09 3.95 -1.72
CA LYS A 40 10.53 3.79 -2.02
C LYS A 40 11.19 2.70 -1.20
N LEU A 41 10.93 2.63 0.11
CA LEU A 41 11.47 1.60 1.00
C LEU A 41 11.00 0.20 0.58
N ARG A 42 9.72 0.06 0.22
CA ARG A 42 9.17 -1.20 -0.29
C ARG A 42 9.89 -1.62 -1.57
N PHE A 43 10.06 -0.71 -2.53
CA PHE A 43 10.80 -0.99 -3.76
C PHE A 43 12.25 -1.39 -3.50
N TYR A 44 12.94 -0.67 -2.63
CA TYR A 44 14.31 -0.99 -2.24
C TYR A 44 14.41 -2.39 -1.61
N PHE A 45 13.49 -2.71 -0.69
CA PHE A 45 13.48 -3.99 0.00
C PHE A 45 13.20 -5.14 -0.96
N ILE A 46 12.16 -5.02 -1.80
CA ILE A 46 11.83 -6.04 -2.79
C ILE A 46 12.95 -6.21 -3.81
N GLY A 47 13.54 -5.11 -4.30
CA GLY A 47 14.67 -5.16 -5.23
C GLY A 47 15.93 -5.82 -4.66
N ARG A 48 16.10 -5.89 -3.34
CA ARG A 48 17.17 -6.65 -2.68
C ARG A 48 16.88 -8.14 -2.55
N CYS A 49 15.60 -8.53 -2.57
CA CYS A 49 15.16 -9.91 -2.43
C CYS A 49 15.00 -10.65 -3.77
N VAL A 50 15.17 -9.94 -4.88
CA VAL A 50 14.91 -10.44 -6.24
C VAL A 50 16.20 -10.48 -7.02
N ASP A 51 16.39 -11.57 -7.77
CA ASP A 51 17.55 -11.72 -8.65
C ASP A 51 17.51 -10.67 -9.77
N ILE A 52 18.69 -10.23 -10.26
CA ILE A 52 18.80 -9.17 -11.28
C ILE A 52 18.02 -9.49 -12.58
N ASN A 53 17.82 -10.78 -12.86
CA ASN A 53 17.14 -11.27 -14.06
C ASN A 53 15.63 -11.55 -13.84
N GLU A 54 15.10 -11.24 -12.66
CA GLU A 54 13.69 -11.48 -12.33
C GLU A 54 12.86 -10.20 -12.43
N TYR A 55 11.67 -10.35 -13.01
CA TYR A 55 10.65 -9.31 -13.02
C TYR A 55 9.78 -9.40 -11.78
N ILE A 56 9.53 -8.25 -11.16
CA ILE A 56 8.78 -8.17 -9.91
C ILE A 56 7.31 -7.95 -10.20
N LEU A 57 6.47 -8.85 -9.70
CA LEU A 57 5.02 -8.72 -9.68
C LEU A 57 4.55 -8.48 -8.25
N ILE A 58 4.39 -7.20 -7.92
CA ILE A 58 3.82 -6.83 -6.63
C ILE A 58 2.31 -7.02 -6.73
N THR A 59 1.81 -8.17 -6.27
CA THR A 59 0.39 -8.34 -6.03
C THR A 59 0.01 -7.43 -4.85
N GLY A 60 -0.55 -6.27 -5.14
CA GLY A 60 -1.17 -5.44 -4.11
C GLY A 60 -2.32 -6.21 -3.48
N THR A 61 -2.13 -6.67 -2.25
CA THR A 61 -3.26 -7.13 -1.44
C THR A 61 -3.89 -5.92 -0.75
N PHE A 62 -5.16 -6.01 -0.36
CA PHE A 62 -5.81 -5.00 0.48
C PHE A 62 -4.98 -4.65 1.73
N VAL A 63 -4.21 -5.62 2.24
CA VAL A 63 -3.26 -5.45 3.34
C VAL A 63 -2.14 -4.46 2.98
N ASN A 64 -1.62 -4.50 1.75
CA ASN A 64 -0.59 -3.56 1.30
C ASN A 64 -1.13 -2.12 1.25
N TYR A 65 -2.41 -1.94 0.92
CA TYR A 65 -3.09 -0.64 0.90
C TYR A 65 -3.34 -0.10 2.32
N ILE A 66 -3.79 -0.98 3.23
CA ILE A 66 -3.93 -0.67 4.65
C ILE A 66 -2.60 -0.16 5.22
N VAL A 67 -1.50 -0.86 4.96
CA VAL A 67 -0.17 -0.46 5.46
C VAL A 67 0.27 0.91 4.92
N SER A 68 0.01 1.19 3.65
CA SER A 68 0.39 2.46 3.02
C SER A 68 -0.41 3.67 3.54
N ILE A 69 -1.62 3.47 4.08
CA ILE A 69 -2.54 4.56 4.48
C ILE A 69 -2.78 4.64 5.99
N MET A 70 -2.83 3.51 6.70
CA MET A 70 -3.08 3.50 8.15
C MET A 70 -1.88 4.01 8.95
N LEU A 71 -0.66 3.64 8.60
CA LEU A 71 0.54 4.07 9.34
C LEU A 71 0.77 5.61 9.33
N PRO A 72 0.60 6.35 8.20
CA PRO A 72 0.67 7.81 8.23
C PRO A 72 -0.50 8.44 8.97
N ALA A 73 -1.71 7.87 8.86
CA ALA A 73 -2.88 8.36 9.59
C ALA A 73 -2.69 8.19 11.11
N LEU A 74 -2.16 7.06 11.55
CA LEU A 74 -1.82 6.80 12.94
C LEU A 74 -0.74 7.77 13.44
N LEU A 75 0.35 7.97 12.68
CA LEU A 75 1.38 8.96 13.05
C LEU A 75 0.83 10.38 13.19
N VAL A 76 -0.06 10.81 12.28
CA VAL A 76 -0.70 12.14 12.39
C VAL A 76 -1.63 12.21 13.59
N ILE A 77 -2.44 11.18 13.85
CA ILE A 77 -3.27 11.09 15.05
C ILE A 77 -2.41 11.18 16.31
N LEU A 78 -1.26 10.49 16.34
CA LEU A 78 -0.31 10.53 17.46
C LEU A 78 0.29 11.91 17.69
N VAL A 79 0.70 12.59 16.62
CA VAL A 79 1.22 13.96 16.70
C VAL A 79 0.13 14.91 17.20
N ILE A 80 -1.09 14.81 16.69
CA ILE A 80 -2.23 15.62 17.13
C ILE A 80 -2.53 15.36 18.61
N PHE A 81 -2.63 14.09 19.04
CA PHE A 81 -2.86 13.75 20.44
C PHE A 81 -1.73 14.23 21.35
N TYR A 82 -0.47 14.14 20.92
CA TYR A 82 0.67 14.67 21.67
C TYR A 82 0.54 16.18 21.91
N PHE A 83 0.20 16.96 20.86
CA PHE A 83 0.02 18.41 21.00
C PHE A 83 -1.22 18.79 21.80
N VAL A 84 -2.35 18.09 21.61
CA VAL A 84 -3.58 18.30 22.39
C VAL A 84 -3.35 17.95 23.86
N ALA A 85 -2.67 16.84 24.15
CA ALA A 85 -2.32 16.44 25.50
C ALA A 85 -1.37 17.46 26.17
N ILE A 86 -0.37 17.98 25.46
CA ILE A 86 0.51 19.05 25.99
C ILE A 86 -0.27 20.35 26.25
N GLN A 87 -1.20 20.73 25.36
CA GLN A 87 -2.06 21.90 25.57
C GLN A 87 -2.97 21.72 26.79
N HIS A 88 -3.59 20.55 26.96
CA HIS A 88 -4.39 20.24 28.14
C HIS A 88 -3.54 20.19 29.41
N HIS A 89 -2.32 19.66 29.35
CA HIS A 89 -1.42 19.60 30.51
C HIS A 89 -0.87 20.98 30.91
N LYS A 90 -0.88 21.96 29.99
CA LYS A 90 -0.61 23.38 30.28
C LYS A 90 -1.83 24.12 30.84
N LYS A 91 -3.05 23.73 30.46
CA LYS A 91 -4.31 24.33 30.97
C LYS A 91 -4.76 23.74 32.30
N SER A 92 -4.57 22.44 32.52
CA SER A 92 -4.61 21.81 33.83
C SER A 92 -3.30 22.14 34.54
N GLY A 93 -3.22 23.35 35.11
CA GLY A 93 -2.38 23.56 36.29
C GLY A 93 -2.61 22.37 37.22
N GLY A 94 -1.52 21.78 37.70
CA GLY A 94 -1.56 20.53 38.46
C GLY A 94 -2.69 20.54 39.49
N LEU A 95 -3.44 19.45 39.55
CA LEU A 95 -4.37 19.23 40.65
C LEU A 95 -3.55 19.21 41.95
N ILE A 96 -3.48 20.36 42.63
CA ILE A 96 -2.91 20.49 43.95
C ILE A 96 -3.91 19.83 44.90
N GLN A 97 -3.69 18.57 45.25
CA GLN A 97 -4.33 17.99 46.43
C GLN A 97 -3.48 18.35 47.65
N LEU A 98 -4.09 19.08 48.59
CA LEU A 98 -3.53 19.36 49.90
C LEU A 98 -3.52 18.07 50.72
N GLY A 99 -2.33 17.53 51.00
CA GLY A 99 -2.15 16.47 52.00
C GLY A 99 -2.24 17.03 53.43
N PRO A 100 -2.39 16.18 54.48
CA PRO A 100 -2.68 16.60 55.86
C PRO A 100 -1.57 17.41 56.56
N ALA A 101 -0.50 17.80 55.87
CA ALA A 101 0.66 18.49 56.44
C ALA A 101 1.35 19.42 55.43
N GLY A 102 0.59 20.13 54.58
CA GLY A 102 1.13 21.24 53.76
C GLY A 102 2.11 20.87 52.65
N ASN A 103 2.44 19.58 52.45
CA ASN A 103 3.32 19.16 51.36
C ASN A 103 2.55 19.06 50.04
N ILE A 104 2.91 19.91 49.08
CA ILE A 104 2.43 19.86 47.70
C ILE A 104 3.03 18.62 47.02
N ILE A 105 2.29 17.52 46.96
CA ILE A 105 2.71 16.33 46.23
C ILE A 105 2.32 16.51 44.77
N ASN A 106 3.29 16.94 43.96
CA ASN A 106 3.12 17.10 42.52
C ASN A 106 3.17 15.71 41.83
N ARG A 107 2.10 14.91 41.95
CA ARG A 107 2.01 13.64 41.22
C ARG A 107 1.77 13.91 39.74
N LYS A 108 2.86 14.05 38.98
CA LYS A 108 2.83 13.90 37.52
C LYS A 108 2.45 12.46 37.19
N THR A 109 1.16 12.15 37.14
CA THR A 109 0.68 10.94 36.48
C THR A 109 0.91 11.11 34.99
N LYS A 110 2.15 10.85 34.53
CA LYS A 110 2.41 10.64 33.11
C LYS A 110 1.45 9.53 32.65
N PRO A 111 0.71 9.70 31.55
CA PRO A 111 -0.21 8.68 31.08
C PRO A 111 0.60 7.52 30.49
N LYS A 112 1.14 6.64 31.35
CA LYS A 112 1.89 5.44 30.96
C LYS A 112 1.08 4.53 30.03
N PHE A 113 -0.24 4.52 30.20
CA PHE A 113 -1.16 3.74 29.38
C PHE A 113 -1.16 4.22 27.92
N LEU A 114 -1.15 5.54 27.69
CA LEU A 114 -1.08 6.11 26.36
C LEU A 114 0.23 5.71 25.66
N SER A 115 1.37 5.79 26.34
CA SER A 115 2.66 5.40 25.73
C SER A 115 2.74 3.93 25.33
N ILE A 116 2.12 3.03 26.12
CA ILE A 116 2.13 1.59 25.82
C ILE A 116 1.22 1.28 24.63
N SER A 117 0.02 1.85 24.59
CA SER A 117 -0.91 1.67 23.46
C SER A 117 -0.29 2.16 22.14
N ILE A 118 0.41 3.29 22.17
CA ILE A 118 1.12 3.85 21.01
C ILE A 118 2.22 2.91 20.54
N PHE A 119 3.03 2.39 21.47
CA PHE A 119 4.10 1.46 21.14
C PHE A 119 3.59 0.17 20.50
N ILE A 120 2.47 -0.37 21.01
CA ILE A 120 1.82 -1.56 20.44
C ILE A 120 1.34 -1.29 19.01
N LEU A 121 0.71 -0.14 18.77
CA LEU A 121 0.23 0.24 17.43
C LEU A 121 1.38 0.35 16.43
N ILE A 122 2.46 1.05 16.77
CA ILE A 122 3.65 1.18 15.91
C ILE A 122 4.25 -0.20 15.60
N THR A 123 4.35 -1.06 16.63
CA THR A 123 4.91 -2.40 16.46
C THR A 123 4.05 -3.27 15.55
N PHE A 124 2.73 -3.23 15.74
CA PHE A 124 1.77 -3.94 14.90
C PHE A 124 1.87 -3.48 13.44
N ASP A 125 1.96 -2.18 13.20
CA ASP A 125 2.10 -1.62 11.85
C ASP A 125 3.42 -2.01 11.19
N LEU A 126 4.54 -2.02 11.93
CA LEU A 126 5.82 -2.50 11.42
C LEU A 126 5.75 -3.98 11.01
N ILE A 127 5.07 -4.81 11.80
CA ILE A 127 4.84 -6.23 11.47
C ILE A 127 4.03 -6.34 10.17
N LEU A 128 2.94 -5.57 10.04
CA LEU A 128 2.13 -5.55 8.82
C LEU A 128 2.93 -5.06 7.61
N PHE A 129 3.79 -4.06 7.77
CA PHE A 129 4.67 -3.59 6.71
C PHE A 129 5.66 -4.67 6.27
N CYS A 130 6.34 -5.32 7.22
CA CYS A 130 7.25 -6.43 6.92
C CYS A 130 6.51 -7.57 6.22
N PHE A 131 5.30 -7.90 6.66
CA PHE A 131 4.48 -8.93 6.03
C PHE A 131 4.09 -8.54 4.59
N SER A 132 3.62 -7.31 4.38
CA SER A 132 3.26 -6.77 3.06
C SER A 132 4.45 -6.76 2.09
N ALA A 133 5.60 -6.24 2.52
CA ALA A 133 6.80 -6.13 1.71
C ALA A 133 7.40 -7.48 1.31
N ASN A 134 7.14 -8.54 2.08
CA ASN A 134 7.63 -9.89 1.82
C ASN A 134 6.64 -10.77 1.05
N ASN A 135 5.39 -10.34 0.85
CA ASN A 135 4.37 -11.10 0.13
C ASN A 135 4.19 -10.54 -1.29
N PHE A 136 5.01 -11.02 -2.21
CA PHE A 136 4.96 -10.64 -3.62
C PHE A 136 5.31 -11.84 -4.51
N TYR A 137 5.10 -11.69 -5.81
CA TYR A 137 5.52 -12.68 -6.80
C TYR A 137 6.67 -12.11 -7.62
N SER A 138 7.61 -12.96 -8.03
CA SER A 138 8.57 -12.62 -9.09
C SER A 138 8.48 -13.69 -10.18
N PHE A 139 8.86 -13.34 -11.40
CA PHE A 139 8.98 -14.31 -12.49
C PHE A 139 10.26 -14.11 -13.28
N SER A 140 10.74 -15.21 -13.85
CA SER A 140 11.89 -15.29 -14.76
C SER A 140 11.60 -16.28 -15.88
N ASP A 141 12.57 -16.51 -16.74
CA ASP A 141 12.59 -17.60 -17.72
C ASP A 141 12.33 -18.99 -17.10
N LYS A 142 12.69 -19.20 -15.83
CA LYS A 142 12.57 -20.50 -15.15
C LYS A 142 11.18 -20.77 -14.55
N GLY A 143 10.43 -19.72 -14.21
CA GLY A 143 9.13 -19.88 -13.57
C GLY A 143 8.70 -18.68 -12.73
N ILE A 144 7.71 -18.91 -11.87
CA ILE A 144 7.10 -17.90 -11.01
C ILE A 144 7.37 -18.27 -9.54
N LYS A 145 7.94 -17.34 -8.77
CA LYS A 145 8.22 -17.50 -7.34
C LYS A 145 7.27 -16.65 -6.51
N LYS A 146 6.65 -17.25 -5.50
CA LYS A 146 5.89 -16.58 -4.45
C LYS A 146 6.81 -16.38 -3.25
N HIS A 147 7.08 -15.12 -2.95
CA HIS A 147 7.80 -14.71 -1.76
C HIS A 147 6.84 -14.56 -0.59
N SER A 148 7.30 -14.94 0.60
CA SER A 148 6.61 -14.71 1.86
C SER A 148 7.60 -14.71 3.01
N ILE A 149 7.33 -13.94 4.06
CA ILE A 149 8.09 -14.03 5.31
C ILE A 149 7.83 -15.34 6.05
N VAL A 150 6.63 -15.91 5.85
CA VAL A 150 6.24 -17.20 6.43
C VAL A 150 6.64 -18.29 5.43
N SER A 151 7.57 -19.16 5.84
CA SER A 151 8.14 -20.20 4.97
C SER A 151 7.09 -21.11 4.34
N SER A 152 6.02 -21.45 5.07
CA SER A 152 4.93 -22.31 4.58
C SER A 152 4.13 -21.70 3.42
N PHE A 153 4.20 -20.38 3.21
CA PHE A 153 3.54 -19.70 2.10
C PHE A 153 4.47 -19.42 0.92
N LYS A 154 5.77 -19.70 1.04
CA LYS A 154 6.70 -19.64 -0.09
C LYS A 154 6.39 -20.76 -1.06
N LYS A 155 6.39 -20.46 -2.36
CA LYS A 155 6.13 -21.46 -3.38
C LYS A 155 6.81 -21.10 -4.69
N ASN A 156 7.42 -22.07 -5.34
CA ASN A 156 7.98 -21.93 -6.67
C ASN A 156 7.10 -22.72 -7.63
N TYR A 157 6.69 -22.09 -8.72
CA TYR A 157 5.91 -22.67 -9.79
C TYR A 157 6.76 -22.69 -11.05
N ASN A 158 6.87 -23.86 -11.67
CA ASN A 158 7.37 -23.95 -13.03
C ASN A 158 6.25 -23.58 -14.00
N TYR A 159 6.59 -23.19 -15.23
CA TYR A 159 5.56 -22.92 -16.25
C TYR A 159 4.70 -24.14 -16.58
N SER A 160 5.25 -25.36 -16.43
CA SER A 160 4.51 -26.62 -16.54
C SER A 160 3.38 -26.77 -15.52
N ASP A 161 3.47 -26.06 -14.39
CA ASP A 161 2.47 -26.11 -13.32
C ASP A 161 1.26 -25.22 -13.63
N ILE A 162 1.34 -24.41 -14.69
CA ILE A 162 0.22 -23.61 -15.16
C ILE A 162 -0.75 -24.51 -15.92
N LYS A 163 -2.03 -24.41 -15.56
CA LYS A 163 -3.13 -25.09 -16.24
C LYS A 163 -3.62 -24.24 -17.41
N GLU A 164 -3.92 -22.97 -17.14
CA GLU A 164 -4.46 -22.05 -18.14
C GLU A 164 -4.25 -20.60 -17.69
N VAL A 165 -4.30 -19.70 -18.67
CA VAL A 165 -4.15 -18.26 -18.48
C VAL A 165 -5.36 -17.56 -19.06
N PHE A 166 -5.90 -16.60 -18.32
CA PHE A 166 -7.01 -15.76 -18.75
C PHE A 166 -6.54 -14.33 -18.92
N ILE A 167 -6.77 -13.77 -20.10
CA ILE A 167 -6.40 -12.40 -20.47
C ILE A 167 -7.67 -11.72 -20.94
N GLY A 168 -8.02 -10.58 -20.36
CA GLY A 168 -9.27 -9.89 -20.68
C GLY A 168 -9.30 -8.45 -20.19
N VAL A 169 -10.39 -7.76 -20.46
CA VAL A 169 -10.66 -6.42 -19.93
C VAL A 169 -11.96 -6.46 -19.13
N LYS A 170 -11.91 -6.03 -17.87
CA LYS A 170 -13.11 -5.82 -17.07
C LYS A 170 -13.70 -4.46 -17.39
N ASP A 171 -14.97 -4.46 -17.78
CA ASP A 171 -15.79 -3.27 -17.92
C ASP A 171 -15.98 -2.59 -16.55
N ARG A 172 -15.75 -1.27 -16.48
CA ARG A 172 -16.06 -0.42 -15.32
C ARG A 172 -16.89 0.81 -15.72
N GLY A 173 -17.61 0.72 -16.84
CA GLY A 173 -18.31 1.83 -17.47
C GLY A 173 -17.51 2.47 -18.61
N ARG A 174 -18.11 3.48 -19.24
CA ARG A 174 -17.53 4.18 -20.40
C ARG A 174 -16.08 4.60 -20.13
N TYR A 175 -15.19 4.19 -21.03
CA TYR A 175 -13.80 4.65 -21.08
C TYR A 175 -12.96 4.28 -19.85
N ASN A 176 -13.31 3.19 -19.17
CA ASN A 176 -12.64 2.75 -17.95
C ASN A 176 -12.39 1.24 -17.92
N GLY A 177 -11.82 0.71 -19.01
CA GLY A 177 -11.39 -0.69 -19.07
C GLY A 177 -10.23 -0.96 -18.12
N SER A 178 -10.29 -2.07 -17.38
CA SER A 178 -9.16 -2.53 -16.57
C SER A 178 -8.66 -3.90 -17.02
N LEU A 179 -7.38 -3.99 -17.38
CA LEU A 179 -6.76 -5.25 -17.76
C LEU A 179 -6.94 -6.28 -16.64
N TYR A 180 -7.22 -7.51 -17.03
CA TYR A 180 -7.25 -8.68 -16.20
C TYR A 180 -6.31 -9.74 -16.80
N TYR A 181 -5.35 -10.19 -15.98
CA TYR A 181 -4.38 -11.22 -16.36
C TYR A 181 -4.27 -12.22 -15.22
N LYS A 182 -4.92 -13.37 -15.36
CA LYS A 182 -4.96 -14.41 -14.32
C LYS A 182 -4.32 -15.69 -14.80
N ILE A 183 -3.38 -16.18 -13.99
CA ILE A 183 -2.75 -17.49 -14.15
C ILE A 183 -3.45 -18.45 -13.21
N VAL A 184 -3.92 -19.57 -13.73
CA VAL A 184 -4.48 -20.68 -12.93
C VAL A 184 -3.50 -21.83 -12.95
N PHE A 185 -3.05 -22.23 -11.77
CA PHE A 185 -2.14 -23.35 -11.59
C PHE A 185 -2.92 -24.67 -11.44
N ARG A 186 -2.24 -25.79 -11.70
CA ARG A 186 -2.83 -27.14 -11.63
C ARG A 186 -3.28 -27.55 -10.22
N ASP A 187 -2.70 -26.94 -9.19
CA ASP A 187 -3.08 -27.13 -7.79
C ASP A 187 -4.34 -26.34 -7.37
N GLY A 188 -4.97 -25.62 -8.31
CA GLY A 188 -6.14 -24.79 -8.06
C GLY A 188 -5.83 -23.37 -7.57
N HIS A 189 -4.57 -23.03 -7.30
CA HIS A 189 -4.20 -21.66 -6.97
C HIS A 189 -4.38 -20.77 -8.21
N ALA A 190 -4.93 -19.56 -8.01
CA ALA A 190 -4.96 -18.53 -9.04
C ALA A 190 -4.15 -17.29 -8.64
N LEU A 191 -3.36 -16.77 -9.57
CA LEU A 191 -2.60 -15.53 -9.42
C LEU A 191 -3.19 -14.49 -10.38
N ASN A 192 -3.67 -13.36 -9.83
CA ASN A 192 -4.12 -12.23 -10.64
C ASN A 192 -3.01 -11.16 -10.67
N ILE A 193 -2.40 -10.98 -11.83
CA ILE A 193 -1.23 -10.12 -12.04
C ILE A 193 -1.64 -8.67 -12.28
N SER A 194 -2.81 -8.46 -12.89
CA SER A 194 -3.19 -7.13 -13.40
C SER A 194 -3.58 -6.12 -12.33
N ASN A 195 -3.77 -6.56 -11.08
CA ASN A 195 -4.33 -5.69 -10.06
C ASN A 195 -3.39 -4.55 -9.64
N TYR A 196 -2.06 -4.64 -9.80
CA TYR A 196 -1.15 -3.59 -9.34
C TYR A 196 0.18 -3.60 -10.07
N ILE A 197 0.19 -3.07 -11.30
CA ILE A 197 1.46 -2.64 -11.86
C ILE A 197 1.69 -1.14 -11.65
N ILE A 198 2.78 -0.83 -10.95
CA ILE A 198 3.09 0.50 -10.43
C ILE A 198 3.53 1.47 -11.54
N SER A 199 3.82 0.94 -12.73
CA SER A 199 3.87 1.70 -13.98
C SER A 199 3.13 0.90 -15.04
N LYS A 200 1.99 1.41 -15.55
CA LYS A 200 1.23 0.77 -16.64
C LYS A 200 2.12 0.39 -17.83
N TYR A 201 3.24 1.09 -18.04
CA TYR A 201 4.13 0.86 -19.16
C TYR A 201 5.15 -0.27 -18.92
N GLU A 202 5.81 -0.27 -17.76
CA GLU A 202 6.73 -1.35 -17.40
C GLU A 202 5.96 -2.66 -17.15
N ALA A 203 4.71 -2.53 -16.74
CA ALA A 203 3.75 -3.62 -16.64
C ALA A 203 3.57 -4.41 -17.89
N VAL A 204 3.19 -3.73 -18.95
CA VAL A 204 2.75 -4.37 -20.17
C VAL A 204 3.95 -5.01 -20.82
N LYS A 205 5.13 -4.39 -20.71
CA LYS A 205 6.41 -5.01 -21.09
C LYS A 205 6.69 -6.29 -20.32
N ALA A 206 6.60 -6.27 -18.99
CA ALA A 206 6.80 -7.46 -18.15
C ALA A 206 5.77 -8.56 -18.50
N LEU A 207 4.50 -8.18 -18.67
CA LEU A 207 3.44 -9.09 -19.11
C LEU A 207 3.69 -9.64 -20.51
N ASN A 208 4.24 -8.86 -21.43
CA ASN A 208 4.61 -9.31 -22.78
C ASN A 208 5.73 -10.35 -22.74
N VAL A 209 6.73 -10.17 -21.86
CA VAL A 209 7.78 -11.19 -21.62
C VAL A 209 7.15 -12.47 -21.08
N LEU A 210 6.29 -12.37 -20.06
CA LEU A 210 5.60 -13.52 -19.50
C LEU A 210 4.69 -14.22 -20.53
N ASN A 211 3.95 -13.43 -21.31
CA ASN A 211 3.06 -13.93 -22.35
C ASN A 211 3.83 -14.66 -23.45
N LYS A 212 5.04 -14.19 -23.80
CA LYS A 212 5.93 -14.89 -24.73
C LYS A 212 6.30 -16.28 -24.19
N VAL A 213 6.76 -16.37 -22.94
CA VAL A 213 7.11 -17.67 -22.33
C VAL A 213 5.90 -18.62 -22.26
N ILE A 214 4.71 -18.09 -21.98
CA ILE A 214 3.46 -18.87 -21.96
C ILE A 214 3.10 -19.39 -23.37
N LYS A 215 3.27 -18.57 -24.41
CA LYS A 215 3.08 -18.99 -25.81
C LYS A 215 4.06 -20.11 -26.19
N ASP A 216 5.33 -19.94 -25.84
CA ASP A 216 6.41 -20.88 -26.16
C ASP A 216 6.22 -22.24 -25.47
N THR A 217 5.46 -22.30 -24.38
CA THR A 217 5.19 -23.52 -23.59
C THR A 217 3.83 -24.18 -23.89
N HIS A 218 3.10 -23.72 -24.92
CA HIS A 218 1.79 -24.24 -25.33
C HIS A 218 0.73 -24.34 -24.22
N ILE A 219 0.80 -23.44 -23.24
CA ILE A 219 -0.20 -23.36 -22.17
C ILE A 219 -1.51 -22.82 -22.77
N LYS A 220 -2.66 -23.37 -22.33
CA LYS A 220 -3.97 -22.89 -22.79
C LYS A 220 -4.18 -21.42 -22.41
N ARG A 221 -4.46 -20.58 -23.39
CA ARG A 221 -4.78 -19.15 -23.23
C ARG A 221 -6.24 -18.92 -23.57
N ASN A 222 -6.96 -18.28 -22.66
CA ASN A 222 -8.33 -17.83 -22.87
C ASN A 222 -8.29 -16.30 -22.98
N VAL A 223 -8.38 -15.79 -24.20
CA VAL A 223 -8.26 -14.36 -24.49
C VAL A 223 -9.64 -13.78 -24.78
N ASP A 224 -10.01 -12.72 -24.07
CA ASP A 224 -11.26 -11.98 -24.25
C ASP A 224 -10.96 -10.53 -24.65
N ARG A 225 -11.20 -10.19 -25.93
CA ARG A 225 -11.01 -8.83 -26.47
C ARG A 225 -12.27 -7.96 -26.41
N THR A 226 -13.38 -8.42 -25.82
CA THR A 226 -14.68 -7.75 -25.91
C THR A 226 -14.63 -6.27 -25.53
N HIS A 227 -13.91 -5.93 -24.46
CA HIS A 227 -13.75 -4.57 -23.94
C HIS A 227 -12.35 -3.99 -24.18
N PHE A 228 -11.62 -4.48 -25.20
CA PHE A 228 -10.25 -4.02 -25.45
C PHE A 228 -10.18 -2.52 -25.76
N HIS A 229 -11.15 -1.99 -26.51
CA HIS A 229 -11.19 -0.57 -26.84
C HIS A 229 -11.23 0.31 -25.58
N ASP A 230 -12.03 -0.06 -24.58
CA ASP A 230 -12.16 0.65 -23.31
C ASP A 230 -10.84 0.70 -22.50
N LEU A 231 -9.89 -0.21 -22.77
CA LEU A 231 -8.58 -0.25 -22.13
C LEU A 231 -7.57 0.70 -22.77
N VAL A 232 -7.64 0.87 -24.09
CA VAL A 232 -6.62 1.56 -24.89
C VAL A 232 -7.04 2.95 -25.34
N GLU A 233 -8.30 3.32 -25.14
CA GLU A 233 -8.81 4.63 -25.52
C GLU A 233 -8.05 5.78 -24.84
N GLY A 234 -7.63 6.75 -25.64
CA GLY A 234 -6.84 7.89 -25.19
C GLY A 234 -5.36 7.59 -24.89
N LEU A 235 -4.87 6.38 -25.17
CA LEU A 235 -3.44 6.06 -25.11
C LEU A 235 -2.75 6.34 -26.45
N ASP A 236 -1.46 6.69 -26.42
CA ASP A 236 -0.64 6.81 -27.64
C ASP A 236 -0.52 5.45 -28.36
N GLU A 237 -0.43 5.49 -29.69
CA GLU A 237 -0.38 4.32 -30.58
C GLU A 237 0.66 3.28 -30.14
N LYS A 238 1.87 3.73 -29.78
CA LYS A 238 2.94 2.86 -29.26
C LYS A 238 2.51 2.01 -28.05
N TYR A 239 1.63 2.53 -27.20
CA TYR A 239 1.14 1.81 -26.03
C TYR A 239 -0.03 0.89 -26.37
N VAL A 240 -0.87 1.31 -27.33
CA VAL A 240 -1.89 0.43 -27.91
C VAL A 240 -1.22 -0.84 -28.44
N ASP A 241 -0.15 -0.70 -29.23
CA ASP A 241 0.62 -1.83 -29.78
C ASP A 241 1.14 -2.79 -28.70
N GLU A 242 1.64 -2.24 -27.59
CA GLU A 242 2.13 -3.06 -26.47
C GLU A 242 1.01 -3.85 -25.80
N TYR A 243 -0.19 -3.26 -25.65
CA TYR A 243 -1.35 -3.98 -25.14
C TYR A 243 -1.86 -5.01 -26.14
N GLU A 244 -1.88 -4.70 -27.44
CA GLU A 244 -2.35 -5.63 -28.47
C GLU A 244 -1.58 -6.94 -28.45
N LYS A 245 -0.26 -6.90 -28.25
CA LYS A 245 0.61 -8.10 -28.13
C LYS A 245 0.14 -9.09 -27.06
N LEU A 246 -0.54 -8.62 -26.01
CA LEU A 246 -1.10 -9.48 -24.96
C LEU A 246 -2.31 -10.29 -25.45
N PHE A 247 -3.10 -9.72 -26.36
CA PHE A 247 -4.35 -10.27 -26.86
C PHE A 247 -4.22 -11.01 -28.20
N VAL A 248 -3.02 -11.07 -28.78
CA VAL A 248 -2.75 -11.96 -29.92
C VAL A 248 -2.63 -13.40 -29.40
N GLU A 249 -3.38 -14.33 -29.98
CA GLU A 249 -3.35 -15.77 -29.66
C GLU A 249 -1.99 -16.43 -29.91
#